data_AF-A0A1I3EZS2-F1
#
_entry.id   AF-A0A1I3EZS2-F1
#
_cell.length_a   1.000
_cell.length_b   1.000
_cell.length_c   1.000
_cell.angle_alpha   90.00
_cell.angle_beta   90.00
_cell.angle_gamma   90.00
#
_symmetry.space_group_name_H-M   'P 1'
#
loop_
_entity.id
_entity.type
_entity.pdbx_description
1 polymer ?
#
loop_
_entity_poly.entity_id
_entity_poly.type
_entity_poly.pdbx_seq_one_letter_code
_entity_poly.pdbx_strand_id
1 'polypeptide(L)'
;MRNLYIGLGVLFLGAGIFWVSGDYPRLGMAALFAGGWSLVQGWRAWRESGGRKLRTDALQADLARAAEASWQKALADYDRIETVRRQIHDVELSRQLTAIQQESACMLNYLEKHPDRVPVARRFIDYYQDRAASLSEEFHELEQTRLETEQVRQVRTRLKETLAAFDEAYAAEFEKVMGPQLMDMEAEMTVMQQHLESEGIADDPSRPQPKKQPAAQAKRPPRQDIPFTFGKGRSGRNKSGQGSYSIVPPAVRGEVVKEKIILSLLAIFLGCIGAHKFYRGKTFAGIMYLVLFWTFLPGFIGFIEGVRYLFMPVDDFYEKYYR
;
A
#
# COMPACT_ATOMS: atom_id res chain seq x y z
N MET A 1 15.31 43.83 -13.05
CA MET A 1 16.29 42.81 -12.58
C MET A 1 16.76 41.84 -13.66
N ARG A 2 15.95 41.46 -14.67
CA ARG A 2 16.32 40.46 -15.70
C ARG A 2 17.48 40.88 -16.63
N ASN A 3 17.65 42.19 -16.87
CA ASN A 3 18.65 42.71 -17.81
C ASN A 3 20.03 42.96 -17.16
N LEU A 4 20.12 42.89 -15.82
CA LEU A 4 21.36 43.13 -15.08
C LEU A 4 22.30 41.90 -15.11
N TYR A 5 21.72 40.69 -15.15
CA TYR A 5 22.47 39.43 -15.20
C TYR A 5 23.01 39.09 -16.59
N ILE A 6 22.35 39.57 -17.65
CA ILE A 6 22.83 39.41 -19.03
C ILE A 6 24.08 40.29 -19.26
N GLY A 7 24.11 41.50 -18.68
CA GLY A 7 25.30 42.37 -18.72
C GLY A 7 26.52 41.79 -17.97
N LEU A 8 26.29 41.04 -16.90
CA LEU A 8 27.36 40.37 -16.14
C LEU A 8 27.94 39.14 -16.85
N GLY A 9 27.15 38.45 -17.68
CA GLY A 9 27.62 37.35 -18.52
C GLY A 9 28.55 37.80 -19.65
N VAL A 10 28.35 39.00 -20.19
CA VAL A 10 29.23 39.60 -21.22
C VAL A 10 30.60 39.98 -20.64
N LEU A 11 30.64 40.42 -19.37
CA LEU A 11 31.89 40.67 -18.64
C LEU A 11 32.72 39.39 -18.41
N PHE A 12 32.06 38.23 -18.26
CA PHE A 12 32.73 36.94 -18.07
C PHE A 12 33.46 36.46 -19.34
N LEU A 13 32.88 36.73 -20.52
CA LEU A 13 33.52 36.43 -21.81
C LEU A 13 34.67 37.40 -22.13
N GLY A 14 34.54 38.68 -21.78
CA GLY A 14 35.62 39.66 -21.93
C GLY A 14 36.83 39.38 -21.03
N ALA A 15 36.61 38.90 -19.80
CA ALA A 15 37.68 38.55 -18.86
C ALA A 15 38.45 37.27 -19.27
N GLY A 16 37.80 36.32 -19.94
CA GLY A 16 38.46 35.12 -20.49
C GLY A 16 39.45 35.45 -21.61
N ILE A 17 39.14 36.44 -22.44
CA ILE A 17 40.05 36.94 -23.49
C ILE A 17 41.24 37.69 -22.86
N PHE A 18 41.03 38.41 -21.75
CA PHE A 18 42.09 39.17 -21.08
C PHE A 18 43.03 38.29 -20.23
N TRP A 19 42.64 37.06 -19.85
CA TRP A 19 43.49 36.12 -19.12
C TRP A 19 44.64 35.56 -19.97
N VAL A 20 44.49 35.56 -21.30
CA VAL A 20 45.48 34.99 -22.23
C VAL A 20 46.58 36.01 -22.62
N SER A 21 46.42 37.30 -22.33
CA SER A 21 47.32 38.33 -22.90
C SER A 21 47.66 39.57 -22.04
N GLY A 22 47.64 39.56 -20.69
CA GLY A 22 48.10 40.76 -19.96
C GLY A 22 48.37 40.69 -18.44
N ASP A 23 49.36 41.50 -18.03
CA ASP A 23 50.13 41.69 -16.78
C ASP A 23 49.47 41.64 -15.38
N TYR A 24 48.18 41.28 -15.22
CA TYR A 24 47.53 41.25 -13.88
C TYR A 24 46.62 40.03 -13.65
N PRO A 25 47.18 38.82 -13.45
CA PRO A 25 46.43 37.56 -13.32
C PRO A 25 45.50 37.50 -12.10
N ARG A 26 45.79 38.28 -11.03
CA ARG A 26 45.00 38.29 -9.79
C ARG A 26 43.64 38.97 -9.96
N LEU A 27 43.53 39.97 -10.83
CA LEU A 27 42.25 40.67 -11.11
C LEU A 27 41.33 39.82 -12.00
N GLY A 28 41.89 39.06 -12.95
CA GLY A 28 41.15 38.10 -13.77
C GLY A 28 40.52 36.98 -12.93
N MET A 29 41.26 36.40 -11.99
CA MET A 29 40.72 35.42 -11.03
C MET A 29 39.59 36.02 -10.17
N ALA A 30 39.79 37.21 -9.60
CA ALA A 30 38.78 37.85 -8.77
C ALA A 30 37.45 38.09 -9.52
N ALA A 31 37.51 38.47 -10.79
CA ALA A 31 36.34 38.62 -11.65
C ALA A 31 35.64 37.29 -11.95
N LEU A 32 36.38 36.19 -12.15
CA LEU A 32 35.82 34.84 -12.33
C LEU A 32 35.13 34.33 -11.05
N PHE A 33 35.71 34.59 -9.88
CA PHE A 33 35.07 34.25 -8.60
C PHE A 33 33.82 35.08 -8.34
N ALA A 34 33.82 36.38 -8.62
CA ALA A 34 32.66 37.24 -8.45
C ALA A 34 31.52 36.90 -9.44
N GLY A 35 31.85 36.62 -10.70
CA GLY A 35 30.87 36.19 -11.71
C GLY A 35 30.31 34.80 -11.43
N GLY A 36 31.15 33.86 -10.99
CA GLY A 36 30.72 32.53 -10.54
C GLY A 36 29.83 32.58 -9.30
N TRP A 37 30.17 33.41 -8.31
CA TRP A 37 29.36 33.61 -7.11
C TRP A 37 27.99 34.24 -7.43
N SER A 38 27.94 35.19 -8.36
CA SER A 38 26.70 35.82 -8.82
C SER A 38 25.80 34.85 -9.60
N LEU A 39 26.37 33.98 -10.44
CA LEU A 39 25.62 32.90 -11.13
C LEU A 39 25.10 31.84 -10.15
N VAL A 40 25.87 31.46 -9.13
CA VAL A 40 25.45 30.54 -8.07
C VAL A 40 24.31 31.14 -7.23
N GLN A 41 24.38 32.44 -6.92
CA GLN A 41 23.31 33.14 -6.21
C GLN A 41 22.05 33.30 -7.07
N GLY A 42 22.20 33.63 -8.36
CA GLY A 42 21.10 33.69 -9.31
C GLY A 42 20.40 32.35 -9.52
N TRP A 43 21.17 31.24 -9.53
CA TRP A 43 20.63 29.88 -9.62
C TRP A 43 19.93 29.43 -8.32
N ARG A 44 20.44 29.82 -7.13
CA ARG A 44 19.73 29.62 -5.86
C ARG A 44 18.40 30.35 -5.83
N ALA A 45 18.38 31.63 -6.21
CA ALA A 45 17.17 32.44 -6.24
C ALA A 45 16.13 31.89 -7.25
N TRP A 46 16.59 31.36 -8.39
CA TRP A 46 15.71 30.70 -9.36
C TRP A 46 15.15 29.37 -8.83
N ARG A 47 15.93 28.58 -8.10
CA ARG A 47 15.49 27.34 -7.44
C ARG A 47 14.41 27.59 -6.37
N GLU A 48 14.51 28.71 -5.65
CA GLU A 48 13.51 29.12 -4.66
C GLU A 48 12.25 29.76 -5.28
N SER A 49 12.35 30.26 -6.52
CA SER A 49 11.20 30.76 -7.30
C SER A 49 10.38 29.66 -8.00
N GLY A 50 10.78 28.40 -7.88
CA GLY A 50 10.00 27.25 -8.35
C GLY A 50 8.63 27.22 -7.68
N GLY A 51 7.58 27.38 -8.49
CA GLY A 51 6.22 27.72 -8.06
C GLY A 51 5.68 26.90 -6.89
N ARG A 52 4.80 27.53 -6.11
CA ARG A 52 4.15 26.97 -4.91
C ARG A 52 3.73 25.50 -5.13
N LYS A 53 4.53 24.56 -4.63
CA LYS A 53 4.18 23.14 -4.63
C LYS A 53 3.30 22.87 -3.41
N LEU A 54 2.16 22.21 -3.61
CA LEU A 54 1.36 21.70 -2.49
C LEU A 54 2.24 20.76 -1.66
N ARG A 55 2.17 20.85 -0.32
CA ARG A 55 2.89 19.96 0.59
C ARG A 55 2.19 18.60 0.63
N THR A 56 2.42 17.79 -0.40
CA THR A 56 1.82 16.45 -0.55
C THR A 56 2.23 15.51 0.59
N ASP A 57 3.46 15.63 1.09
CA ASP A 57 3.97 14.73 2.15
C ASP A 57 3.26 14.96 3.49
N ALA A 58 2.97 16.22 3.80
CA ALA A 58 2.19 16.57 5.00
C ALA A 58 0.75 16.05 4.88
N LEU A 59 0.12 16.23 3.71
CA LEU A 59 -1.21 15.69 3.42
C LEU A 59 -1.25 14.16 3.54
N GLN A 60 -0.24 13.45 3.04
CA GLN A 60 -0.17 12.00 3.12
C GLN A 60 0.02 11.50 4.56
N ALA A 61 0.84 12.22 5.36
CA ALA A 61 1.00 11.94 6.78
C ALA A 61 -0.26 12.27 7.61
N ASP A 62 -1.01 13.31 7.24
CA ASP A 62 -2.32 13.64 7.84
C ASP A 62 -3.36 12.55 7.51
N LEU A 63 -3.41 12.10 6.26
CA LEU A 63 -4.30 11.03 5.82
C LEU A 63 -3.99 9.70 6.52
N ALA A 64 -2.71 9.34 6.65
CA ALA A 64 -2.29 8.13 7.37
C ALA A 64 -2.69 8.19 8.85
N ARG A 65 -2.51 9.34 9.51
CA ARG A 65 -2.96 9.53 10.89
C ARG A 65 -4.47 9.45 11.04
N ALA A 66 -5.22 10.02 10.09
CA ALA A 66 -6.69 9.95 10.09
C ALA A 66 -7.19 8.52 9.87
N ALA A 67 -6.55 7.77 8.97
CA ALA A 67 -6.85 6.36 8.73
C ALA A 67 -6.57 5.51 9.99
N GLU A 68 -5.41 5.69 10.62
CA GLU A 68 -5.08 5.02 11.88
C GLU A 68 -6.13 5.32 12.96
N ALA A 69 -6.50 6.59 13.15
CA ALA A 69 -7.51 6.97 14.13
C ALA A 69 -8.89 6.34 13.86
N SER A 70 -9.33 6.30 12.60
CA SER A 70 -10.57 5.64 12.22
C SER A 70 -10.52 4.12 12.47
N TRP A 71 -9.41 3.46 12.15
CA TRP A 71 -9.23 2.04 12.40
C TRP A 71 -9.22 1.71 13.90
N GLN A 72 -8.51 2.50 14.72
CA GLN A 72 -8.52 2.38 16.18
C GLN A 72 -9.92 2.56 16.77
N LYS A 73 -10.70 3.51 16.26
CA LYS A 73 -12.10 3.72 16.65
C LYS A 73 -12.95 2.47 16.34
N ALA A 74 -12.75 1.87 15.18
CA ALA A 74 -13.45 0.64 14.80
C ALA A 74 -13.09 -0.56 15.70
N LEU A 75 -11.83 -0.67 16.14
CA LEU A 75 -11.39 -1.65 17.13
C LEU A 75 -12.06 -1.42 18.50
N ALA A 76 -12.18 -0.17 18.94
CA ALA A 76 -12.87 0.13 20.19
C ALA A 76 -14.36 -0.28 20.13
N ASP A 77 -15.04 -0.02 19.00
CA ASP A 77 -16.42 -0.46 18.80
C ASP A 77 -16.56 -1.99 18.69
N TYR A 78 -15.56 -2.66 18.09
CA TYR A 78 -15.46 -4.11 18.10
C TYR A 78 -15.44 -4.66 19.53
N ASP A 79 -14.58 -4.11 20.39
CA ASP A 79 -14.44 -4.54 21.79
C ASP A 79 -15.70 -4.26 22.63
N ARG A 80 -16.42 -3.16 22.33
CA ARG A 80 -17.71 -2.86 22.97
C ARG A 80 -18.75 -3.96 22.70
N ILE A 81 -18.90 -4.35 21.44
CA ILE A 81 -19.81 -5.44 21.05
C ILE A 81 -19.38 -6.77 21.70
N GLU A 82 -18.08 -7.09 21.69
CA GLU A 82 -17.55 -8.30 22.31
C GLU A 82 -17.82 -8.34 23.83
N THR A 83 -17.75 -7.19 24.50
CA THR A 83 -18.09 -7.04 25.92
C THR A 83 -19.56 -7.37 26.15
N VAL A 84 -20.46 -6.77 25.37
CA VAL A 84 -21.91 -7.03 25.45
C VAL A 84 -22.23 -8.50 25.16
N ARG A 85 -21.62 -9.08 24.12
CA ARG A 85 -21.83 -10.48 23.73
C ARG A 85 -21.53 -11.47 24.86
N ARG A 86 -20.56 -11.15 25.73
CA ARG A 86 -20.20 -11.98 26.90
C ARG A 86 -21.15 -11.82 28.08
N GLN A 87 -21.91 -10.74 28.14
CA GLN A 87 -22.77 -10.39 29.28
C GLN A 87 -24.27 -10.64 29.02
N ILE A 88 -24.68 -10.72 27.75
CA ILE A 88 -26.07 -10.99 27.35
C ILE A 88 -26.47 -12.45 27.64
N HIS A 89 -27.70 -12.64 28.11
CA HIS A 89 -28.27 -13.97 28.36
C HIS A 89 -29.13 -14.46 27.17
N ASP A 90 -29.64 -13.56 26.33
CA ASP A 90 -30.34 -13.90 25.09
C ASP A 90 -29.41 -14.63 24.10
N VAL A 91 -29.70 -15.92 23.89
CA VAL A 91 -28.90 -16.83 23.06
C VAL A 91 -28.94 -16.46 21.58
N GLU A 92 -30.07 -15.91 21.10
CA GLU A 92 -30.26 -15.53 19.70
C GLU A 92 -29.38 -14.32 19.36
N LEU A 93 -29.46 -13.27 20.18
CA LEU A 93 -28.64 -12.08 20.02
C LEU A 93 -27.16 -12.38 20.23
N SER A 94 -26.78 -13.22 21.21
CA SER A 94 -25.38 -13.61 21.39
C SER A 94 -24.80 -14.30 20.14
N ARG A 95 -25.59 -15.15 19.48
CA ARG A 95 -25.20 -15.78 18.20
C ARG A 95 -25.05 -14.73 17.10
N GLN A 96 -25.99 -13.78 16.99
CA GLN A 96 -25.94 -12.71 16.00
C GLN A 96 -24.74 -11.79 16.19
N LEU A 97 -24.46 -11.34 17.42
CA LEU A 97 -23.27 -10.55 17.74
C LEU A 97 -21.98 -11.33 17.45
N THR A 98 -21.98 -12.66 17.62
CA THR A 98 -20.84 -13.50 17.21
C THR A 98 -20.61 -13.44 15.69
N ALA A 99 -21.67 -13.46 14.88
CA ALA A 99 -21.56 -13.33 13.43
C ALA A 99 -21.02 -11.95 13.02
N ILE A 100 -21.61 -10.88 13.57
CA ILE A 100 -21.13 -9.50 13.35
C ILE A 100 -19.65 -9.39 13.70
N GLN A 101 -19.22 -9.90 14.86
CA GLN A 101 -17.81 -9.87 15.28
C GLN A 101 -16.90 -10.66 14.33
N GLN A 102 -17.33 -11.80 13.81
CA GLN A 102 -16.52 -12.54 12.82
C GLN A 102 -16.32 -11.72 11.53
N GLU A 103 -17.38 -11.10 11.03
CA GLU A 103 -17.30 -10.24 9.83
C GLU A 103 -16.46 -8.98 10.09
N SER A 104 -16.65 -8.32 11.23
CA SER A 104 -15.83 -7.18 11.65
C SER A 104 -14.36 -7.57 11.76
N ALA A 105 -14.03 -8.72 12.35
CA ALA A 105 -12.65 -9.17 12.49
C ALA A 105 -11.99 -9.41 11.12
N CYS A 106 -12.72 -9.99 10.16
CA CYS A 106 -12.24 -10.14 8.80
C CYS A 106 -11.95 -8.78 8.13
N MET A 107 -12.88 -7.82 8.24
CA MET A 107 -12.70 -6.47 7.73
C MET A 107 -11.51 -5.75 8.38
N LEU A 108 -11.42 -5.74 9.71
CA LEU A 108 -10.38 -5.03 10.45
C LEU A 108 -8.98 -5.60 10.18
N ASN A 109 -8.84 -6.93 10.10
CA ASN A 109 -7.59 -7.58 9.71
C ASN A 109 -7.18 -7.27 8.26
N TYR A 110 -8.16 -7.09 7.37
CA TYR A 110 -7.88 -6.68 5.99
C TYR A 110 -7.41 -5.22 5.94
N LEU A 111 -8.09 -4.31 6.66
CA LEU A 111 -7.75 -2.89 6.73
C LEU A 111 -6.38 -2.64 7.38
N GLU A 112 -5.98 -3.47 8.36
CA GLU A 112 -4.63 -3.41 8.95
C GLU A 112 -3.53 -3.61 7.91
N LYS A 113 -3.75 -4.54 6.96
CA LYS A 113 -2.81 -4.84 5.87
C LYS A 113 -2.89 -3.85 4.70
N HIS A 114 -4.05 -3.22 4.55
CA HIS A 114 -4.37 -2.29 3.46
C HIS A 114 -4.86 -0.94 4.02
N PRO A 115 -3.99 -0.16 4.69
CA PRO A 115 -4.39 1.09 5.34
C PRO A 115 -4.91 2.14 4.36
N ASP A 116 -4.54 2.04 3.07
CA ASP A 116 -5.07 2.85 1.97
C ASP A 116 -6.58 2.65 1.74
N ARG A 117 -7.16 1.55 2.25
CA ARG A 117 -8.59 1.20 2.10
C ARG A 117 -9.46 1.70 3.24
N VAL A 118 -8.88 2.15 4.35
CA VAL A 118 -9.62 2.69 5.51
C VAL A 118 -10.60 3.81 5.11
N PRO A 119 -10.25 4.78 4.23
CA PRO A 119 -11.19 5.81 3.78
C PRO A 119 -12.41 5.25 3.03
N VAL A 120 -12.24 4.14 2.30
CA VAL A 120 -13.32 3.46 1.57
C VAL A 120 -14.24 2.74 2.55
N ALA A 121 -13.69 2.18 3.62
CA ALA A 121 -14.42 1.50 4.68
C ALA A 121 -15.10 2.44 5.69
N ARG A 122 -15.11 3.77 5.48
CA ARG A 122 -15.70 4.74 6.42
C ARG A 122 -17.13 4.43 6.81
N ARG A 123 -17.96 3.96 5.88
CA ARG A 123 -19.35 3.63 6.22
C ARG A 123 -19.46 2.43 7.16
N PHE A 124 -18.59 1.45 7.00
CA PHE A 124 -18.45 0.35 7.94
C PHE A 124 -18.00 0.87 9.32
N ILE A 125 -16.91 1.67 9.36
CA ILE A 125 -16.28 2.16 10.60
C ILE A 125 -17.17 3.17 11.36
N ASP A 126 -17.59 4.22 10.68
CA ASP A 126 -18.20 5.39 11.31
C ASP A 126 -19.69 5.20 11.58
N TYR A 127 -20.35 4.24 10.92
CA TYR A 127 -21.79 4.04 11.02
C TYR A 127 -22.18 2.62 11.42
N TYR A 128 -21.82 1.60 10.65
CA TYR A 128 -22.33 0.26 10.87
C TYR A 128 -21.74 -0.43 12.12
N GLN A 129 -20.43 -0.31 12.34
CA GLN A 129 -19.74 -0.83 13.52
C GLN A 129 -20.19 -0.08 14.79
N ASP A 130 -20.24 1.25 14.71
CA ASP A 130 -20.75 2.12 15.78
C ASP A 130 -22.18 1.77 16.18
N ARG A 131 -23.07 1.68 15.19
CA ARG A 131 -24.48 1.44 15.46
C ARG A 131 -24.72 0.03 15.98
N ALA A 132 -23.93 -0.96 15.55
CA ALA A 132 -24.00 -2.31 16.10
C ALA A 132 -23.63 -2.32 17.59
N ALA A 133 -22.57 -1.60 17.97
CA ALA A 133 -22.17 -1.43 19.36
C ALA A 133 -23.30 -0.78 20.19
N SER A 134 -23.79 0.38 19.77
CA SER A 134 -24.86 1.08 20.49
C SER A 134 -26.16 0.26 20.61
N LEU A 135 -26.62 -0.40 19.53
CA LEU A 135 -27.82 -1.22 19.58
C LEU A 135 -27.66 -2.44 20.52
N SER A 136 -26.46 -3.02 20.56
CA SER A 136 -26.17 -4.14 21.46
C SER A 136 -26.17 -3.70 22.93
N GLU A 137 -25.61 -2.52 23.23
CA GLU A 137 -25.62 -1.92 24.56
C GLU A 137 -27.05 -1.55 25.00
N GLU A 138 -27.83 -0.90 24.14
CA GLU A 138 -29.25 -0.58 24.38
C GLU A 138 -30.06 -1.84 24.71
N PHE A 139 -29.83 -2.95 23.97
CA PHE A 139 -30.48 -4.22 24.28
C PHE A 139 -30.06 -4.74 25.66
N HIS A 140 -28.77 -4.72 25.97
CA HIS A 140 -28.24 -5.22 27.22
C HIS A 140 -28.77 -4.42 28.42
N GLU A 141 -28.86 -3.09 28.30
CA GLU A 141 -29.49 -2.23 29.31
C GLU A 141 -30.94 -2.63 29.55
N LEU A 142 -31.73 -2.82 28.49
CA LEU A 142 -33.11 -3.29 28.62
C LEU A 142 -33.17 -4.65 29.32
N GLU A 143 -32.26 -5.59 29.02
CA GLU A 143 -32.15 -6.89 29.69
C GLU A 143 -31.88 -6.75 31.20
N GLN A 144 -30.96 -5.85 31.58
CA GLN A 144 -30.62 -5.61 32.99
C GLN A 144 -31.79 -5.05 33.82
N THR A 145 -32.70 -4.28 33.21
CA THR A 145 -33.88 -3.75 33.93
C THR A 145 -34.84 -4.85 34.42
N ARG A 146 -34.78 -6.07 33.87
CA ARG A 146 -35.71 -7.19 34.13
C ARG A 146 -37.19 -6.85 33.94
N LEU A 147 -37.50 -5.77 33.22
CA LEU A 147 -38.87 -5.38 32.89
C LEU A 147 -39.36 -6.20 31.69
N GLU A 148 -40.42 -7.00 31.91
CA GLU A 148 -40.99 -7.89 30.91
C GLU A 148 -42.35 -7.38 30.38
N THR A 149 -42.45 -6.06 30.17
CA THR A 149 -43.65 -5.47 29.55
C THR A 149 -43.68 -5.75 28.05
N GLU A 150 -44.87 -5.73 27.46
CA GLU A 150 -45.04 -5.97 26.02
C GLU A 150 -44.26 -4.96 25.16
N GLN A 151 -44.20 -3.70 25.60
CA GLN A 151 -43.42 -2.66 24.92
C GLN A 151 -41.91 -2.96 24.95
N VAL A 152 -41.36 -3.39 26.10
CA VAL A 152 -39.93 -3.73 26.21
C VAL A 152 -39.61 -4.95 25.35
N ARG A 153 -40.49 -5.95 25.33
CA ARG A 153 -40.32 -7.13 24.46
C ARG A 153 -40.30 -6.74 22.98
N GLN A 154 -41.20 -5.87 22.54
CA GLN A 154 -41.23 -5.39 21.15
C GLN A 154 -39.97 -4.62 20.77
N VAL A 155 -39.47 -3.75 21.64
CA VAL A 155 -38.22 -3.01 21.40
C VAL A 155 -37.05 -3.99 21.30
N ARG A 156 -36.91 -4.93 22.24
CA ARG A 156 -35.86 -5.97 22.20
C ARG A 156 -35.90 -6.77 20.88
N THR A 157 -37.08 -7.19 20.44
CA THR A 157 -37.23 -7.89 19.15
C THR A 157 -36.78 -7.02 17.98
N ARG A 158 -37.22 -5.76 17.92
CA ARG A 158 -36.85 -4.84 16.85
C ARG A 158 -35.35 -4.55 16.81
N LEU A 159 -34.68 -4.47 17.97
CA LEU A 159 -33.22 -4.33 18.05
C LEU A 159 -32.53 -5.54 17.42
N LYS A 160 -32.96 -6.78 17.74
CA LYS A 160 -32.43 -8.02 17.15
C LYS A 160 -32.65 -8.09 15.64
N GLU A 161 -33.84 -7.72 15.16
CA GLU A 161 -34.13 -7.67 13.72
C GLU A 161 -33.26 -6.64 12.99
N THR A 162 -33.03 -5.48 13.62
CA THR A 162 -32.17 -4.43 13.05
C THR A 162 -30.72 -4.88 12.97
N LEU A 163 -30.21 -5.51 14.04
CA LEU A 163 -28.86 -6.11 14.04
C LEU A 163 -28.75 -7.25 13.02
N ALA A 164 -29.83 -7.99 12.74
CA ALA A 164 -29.82 -9.04 11.71
C ALA A 164 -29.62 -8.48 10.32
N ALA A 165 -30.26 -7.33 10.05
CA ALA A 165 -30.14 -6.67 8.76
C ALA A 165 -28.72 -6.11 8.50
N PHE A 166 -27.88 -6.00 9.54
CA PHE A 166 -26.51 -5.51 9.37
C PHE A 166 -25.61 -6.52 8.66
N ASP A 167 -25.87 -7.83 8.75
CA ASP A 167 -25.09 -8.86 8.04
C ASP A 167 -25.00 -8.57 6.53
N GLU A 168 -26.13 -8.17 5.91
CA GLU A 168 -26.14 -7.84 4.48
C GLU A 168 -25.35 -6.55 4.18
N ALA A 169 -25.43 -5.56 5.07
CA ALA A 169 -24.71 -4.31 4.92
C ALA A 169 -23.19 -4.50 5.09
N TYR A 170 -22.76 -5.31 6.06
CA TYR A 170 -21.35 -5.61 6.31
C TYR A 170 -20.73 -6.33 5.13
N ALA A 171 -21.40 -7.37 4.61
CA ALA A 171 -20.95 -8.09 3.43
C ALA A 171 -20.82 -7.17 2.21
N ALA A 172 -21.79 -6.29 1.97
CA ALA A 172 -21.76 -5.38 0.82
C ALA A 172 -20.67 -4.31 0.94
N GLU A 173 -20.40 -3.78 2.13
CA GLU A 173 -19.29 -2.84 2.33
C GLU A 173 -17.94 -3.55 2.25
N PHE A 174 -17.82 -4.80 2.70
CA PHE A 174 -16.59 -5.61 2.53
C PHE A 174 -16.27 -5.87 1.06
N GLU A 175 -17.27 -6.22 0.26
CA GLU A 175 -17.11 -6.41 -1.18
C GLU A 175 -16.59 -5.14 -1.87
N LYS A 176 -17.11 -3.97 -1.50
CA LYS A 176 -16.62 -2.68 -2.04
C LYS A 176 -15.17 -2.42 -1.67
N VAL A 177 -14.79 -2.72 -0.42
CA VAL A 177 -13.43 -2.52 0.09
C VAL A 177 -12.44 -3.42 -0.66
N MET A 178 -12.81 -4.68 -0.93
CA MET A 178 -11.97 -5.63 -1.68
C MET A 178 -12.07 -5.51 -3.20
N GLY A 179 -13.12 -4.87 -3.73
CA GLY A 179 -13.46 -4.88 -5.15
C GLY A 179 -12.29 -4.64 -6.10
N PRO A 180 -11.45 -3.60 -5.88
CA PRO A 180 -10.31 -3.37 -6.76
C PRO A 180 -9.27 -4.49 -6.73
N GLN A 181 -8.99 -5.09 -5.57
CA GLN A 181 -8.06 -6.22 -5.49
C GLN A 181 -8.63 -7.49 -6.14
N LEU A 182 -9.94 -7.72 -6.01
CA LEU A 182 -10.60 -8.84 -6.68
C LEU A 182 -10.52 -8.69 -8.20
N MET A 183 -10.74 -7.47 -8.72
CA MET A 183 -10.61 -7.18 -10.16
C MET A 183 -9.19 -7.40 -10.66
N ASP A 184 -8.18 -6.95 -9.91
CA ASP A 184 -6.78 -7.17 -10.27
C ASP A 184 -6.43 -8.67 -10.29
N MET A 185 -6.88 -9.43 -9.28
CA MET A 185 -6.70 -10.88 -9.24
C MET A 185 -7.43 -11.61 -10.38
N GLU A 186 -8.64 -11.19 -10.74
CA GLU A 186 -9.38 -11.74 -11.87
C GLU A 186 -8.68 -11.48 -13.21
N ALA A 187 -8.12 -10.28 -13.38
CA ALA A 187 -7.32 -9.94 -14.55
C ALA A 187 -6.06 -10.81 -14.63
N GLU A 188 -5.32 -10.95 -13.52
CA GLU A 188 -4.15 -11.83 -13.44
C GLU A 188 -4.51 -13.31 -13.70
N MET A 189 -5.62 -13.80 -13.12
CA MET A 189 -6.11 -15.16 -13.37
C MET A 189 -6.50 -15.37 -14.83
N THR A 190 -7.11 -14.37 -15.47
CA THR A 190 -7.48 -14.43 -16.89
C THR A 190 -6.23 -14.52 -17.77
N VAL A 191 -5.22 -13.71 -17.48
CA VAL A 191 -3.92 -13.77 -18.19
C VAL A 191 -3.26 -15.13 -17.96
N MET A 192 -3.31 -15.66 -16.74
CA MET A 192 -2.76 -16.98 -16.42
C MET A 192 -3.50 -18.11 -17.13
N GLN A 193 -4.84 -18.07 -17.18
CA GLN A 193 -5.65 -19.03 -17.94
C GLN A 193 -5.30 -18.99 -19.43
N GLN A 194 -5.22 -17.79 -20.01
CA GLN A 194 -4.83 -17.62 -21.42
C GLN A 194 -3.42 -18.18 -21.69
N HIS A 195 -2.49 -18.02 -20.75
CA HIS A 195 -1.16 -18.61 -20.87
C HIS A 195 -1.21 -20.15 -20.82
N LEU A 196 -1.95 -20.74 -19.87
CA LEU A 196 -2.12 -22.20 -19.77
C LEU A 196 -2.81 -22.81 -20.99
N GLU A 197 -3.78 -22.10 -21.57
CA GLU A 197 -4.42 -22.45 -22.84
C GLU A 197 -3.41 -22.42 -24.00
N SER A 198 -2.55 -21.39 -24.06
CA SER A 198 -1.51 -21.28 -25.08
C SER A 198 -0.44 -22.37 -24.99
N GLU A 199 -0.24 -22.94 -23.80
CA GLU A 199 0.68 -24.06 -23.54
C GLU A 199 0.01 -25.44 -23.69
N GLY A 200 -1.28 -25.49 -24.03
CA GLY A 200 -2.03 -26.75 -24.23
C GLY A 200 -2.31 -27.53 -22.95
N ILE A 201 -2.20 -26.89 -21.78
CA ILE A 201 -2.39 -27.53 -20.45
C ILE A 201 -3.88 -27.52 -20.05
N ALA A 202 -4.70 -26.65 -20.63
CA ALA A 202 -6.07 -26.38 -20.19
C ALA A 202 -7.17 -27.16 -20.94
N ASP A 203 -6.84 -28.05 -21.88
CA ASP A 203 -7.83 -28.72 -22.74
C ASP A 203 -8.35 -30.02 -22.11
N ASP A 204 -9.05 -29.92 -20.97
CA ASP A 204 -10.02 -30.95 -20.57
C ASP A 204 -11.41 -30.52 -21.08
N PRO A 205 -11.94 -31.17 -22.14
CA PRO A 205 -13.22 -30.82 -22.75
C PRO A 205 -14.44 -31.04 -21.82
N SER A 206 -14.23 -31.55 -20.60
CA SER A 206 -15.25 -31.75 -19.58
C SER A 206 -15.47 -30.53 -18.68
N ARG A 207 -14.62 -29.50 -18.74
CA ARG A 207 -14.68 -28.35 -17.84
C ARG A 207 -15.64 -27.27 -18.38
N PRO A 208 -16.71 -26.90 -17.66
CA PRO A 208 -17.61 -25.83 -18.12
C PRO A 208 -16.83 -24.52 -18.22
N GLN A 209 -16.71 -23.95 -19.43
CA GLN A 209 -16.12 -22.63 -19.60
C GLN A 209 -17.00 -21.57 -18.89
N PRO A 210 -16.39 -20.63 -18.16
CA PRO A 210 -17.15 -19.55 -17.53
C PRO A 210 -17.71 -18.66 -18.64
N LYS A 211 -19.04 -18.72 -18.82
CA LYS A 211 -19.76 -17.80 -19.71
C LYS A 211 -19.50 -16.38 -19.21
N LYS A 212 -18.95 -15.51 -20.08
CA LYS A 212 -18.90 -14.06 -19.86
C LYS A 212 -20.33 -13.54 -19.70
N GLN A 213 -20.80 -13.43 -18.46
CA GLN A 213 -22.07 -12.82 -18.12
C GLN A 213 -21.82 -11.35 -17.80
N PRO A 214 -22.52 -10.40 -18.47
CA PRO A 214 -22.51 -9.01 -18.04
C PRO A 214 -22.99 -8.92 -16.60
N ALA A 215 -22.36 -8.08 -15.80
CA ALA A 215 -22.71 -7.81 -14.41
C ALA A 215 -24.18 -7.38 -14.27
N ALA A 216 -25.08 -8.36 -14.15
CA ALA A 216 -26.47 -8.17 -13.79
C ALA A 216 -26.61 -8.63 -12.33
N GLN A 217 -27.04 -7.71 -11.47
CA GLN A 217 -27.29 -7.87 -10.04
C GLN A 217 -27.75 -9.29 -9.67
N ALA A 218 -26.83 -10.07 -9.11
CA ALA A 218 -27.13 -11.37 -8.55
C ALA A 218 -27.86 -11.18 -7.22
N LYS A 219 -29.19 -11.26 -7.23
CA LYS A 219 -29.94 -11.56 -6.01
C LYS A 219 -29.47 -12.92 -5.50
N ARG A 220 -28.85 -12.94 -4.32
CA ARG A 220 -28.45 -14.18 -3.63
C ARG A 220 -29.67 -15.09 -3.46
N PRO A 221 -29.55 -16.42 -3.67
CA PRO A 221 -30.62 -17.35 -3.33
C PRO A 221 -30.85 -17.37 -1.81
N PRO A 222 -32.08 -17.67 -1.34
CA PRO A 222 -32.36 -17.76 0.08
C PRO A 222 -31.50 -18.85 0.73
N ARG A 223 -30.89 -18.49 1.87
CA ARG A 223 -30.05 -19.35 2.70
C ARG A 223 -30.87 -20.61 3.05
N GLN A 224 -30.46 -21.77 2.55
CA GLN A 224 -31.04 -23.04 2.97
C GLN A 224 -30.35 -23.44 4.28
N ASP A 225 -31.15 -23.58 5.33
CA ASP A 225 -30.70 -23.97 6.67
C ASP A 225 -30.21 -25.41 6.64
N ILE A 226 -28.89 -25.62 6.69
CA ILE A 226 -28.32 -26.95 6.86
C ILE A 226 -28.26 -27.23 8.37
N PRO A 227 -28.90 -28.29 8.89
CA PRO A 227 -28.78 -28.67 10.29
C PRO A 227 -27.38 -29.24 10.55
N PHE A 228 -26.55 -28.52 11.30
CA PHE A 228 -25.19 -28.95 11.60
C PHE A 228 -25.19 -29.91 12.81
N THR A 229 -25.02 -31.19 12.55
CA THR A 229 -24.87 -32.23 13.59
C THR A 229 -23.46 -32.18 14.20
N PHE A 230 -23.40 -32.13 15.53
CA PHE A 230 -22.18 -32.00 16.32
C PHE A 230 -21.37 -33.32 16.34
N GLY A 231 -20.25 -33.36 15.59
CA GLY A 231 -19.24 -34.40 15.68
C GLY A 231 -18.11 -34.00 16.63
N LYS A 232 -18.06 -34.61 17.82
CA LYS A 232 -17.01 -34.41 18.83
C LYS A 232 -15.69 -35.04 18.36
N GLY A 233 -14.72 -34.23 17.94
CA GLY A 233 -13.41 -34.68 17.43
C GLY A 233 -12.24 -33.92 18.09
N ARG A 234 -11.28 -34.68 18.60
CA ARG A 234 -10.19 -34.28 19.51
C ARG A 234 -9.22 -33.21 18.97
N SER A 235 -8.74 -32.41 19.93
CA SER A 235 -7.48 -31.66 19.93
C SER A 235 -6.33 -32.38 19.22
N GLY A 236 -5.82 -31.74 18.17
CA GLY A 236 -4.59 -32.11 17.46
C GLY A 236 -3.74 -30.86 17.27
N ARG A 237 -2.83 -30.63 18.21
CA ARG A 237 -1.79 -29.59 18.15
C ARG A 237 -0.78 -30.00 17.07
N ASN A 238 -0.68 -29.26 15.98
CA ASN A 238 0.45 -29.40 15.05
C ASN A 238 1.15 -28.05 14.86
N LYS A 239 2.43 -28.03 15.25
CA LYS A 239 3.39 -26.96 15.00
C LYS A 239 4.20 -27.29 13.75
N SER A 240 4.67 -26.23 13.09
CA SER A 240 5.73 -26.11 12.09
C SER A 240 5.49 -26.67 10.68
N GLY A 241 5.45 -25.72 9.74
CA GLY A 241 5.53 -25.90 8.29
C GLY A 241 5.32 -24.56 7.59
N GLN A 242 6.26 -23.61 7.76
CA GLN A 242 6.28 -22.36 6.99
C GLN A 242 6.46 -22.69 5.50
N GLY A 243 5.38 -22.65 4.73
CA GLY A 243 5.44 -22.53 3.28
C GLY A 243 5.60 -21.07 2.92
N SER A 244 6.81 -20.66 2.52
CA SER A 244 7.07 -19.35 1.92
C SER A 244 6.34 -19.25 0.58
N TYR A 245 5.26 -18.48 0.56
CA TYR A 245 4.64 -18.01 -0.68
C TYR A 245 5.56 -16.93 -1.27
N SER A 246 6.17 -17.19 -2.43
CA SER A 246 6.91 -16.14 -3.17
C SER A 246 5.91 -15.07 -3.62
N ILE A 247 6.25 -13.80 -3.36
CA ILE A 247 5.41 -12.62 -3.64
C ILE A 247 5.49 -12.27 -5.15
N VAL A 248 6.52 -12.76 -5.83
CA VAL A 248 6.75 -12.49 -7.25
C VAL A 248 5.80 -13.31 -8.13
N PRO A 249 4.98 -12.68 -9.00
CA PRO A 249 4.14 -13.39 -9.96
C PRO A 249 5.00 -14.30 -10.86
N PRO A 250 4.58 -15.55 -11.13
CA PRO A 250 5.41 -16.52 -11.86
C PRO A 250 5.78 -16.05 -13.28
N ALA A 251 4.95 -15.23 -13.91
CA ALA A 251 5.19 -14.67 -15.25
C ALA A 251 6.38 -13.68 -15.30
N VAL A 252 6.57 -12.85 -14.27
CA VAL A 252 7.65 -11.83 -14.23
C VAL A 252 8.88 -12.30 -13.49
N ARG A 253 8.81 -13.41 -12.75
CA ARG A 253 9.92 -13.96 -11.96
C ARG A 253 11.20 -14.12 -12.77
N GLY A 254 11.09 -14.56 -14.03
CA GLY A 254 12.23 -14.69 -14.93
C GLY A 254 12.91 -13.35 -15.27
N GLU A 255 12.13 -12.28 -15.42
CA GLU A 255 12.64 -10.93 -15.69
C GLU A 255 13.28 -10.31 -14.45
N VAL A 256 12.63 -10.44 -13.30
CA VAL A 256 13.13 -9.97 -12.00
C VAL A 256 14.47 -10.62 -11.65
N VAL A 257 14.61 -11.93 -11.90
CA VAL A 257 15.88 -12.64 -11.69
C VAL A 257 16.96 -12.14 -12.66
N LYS A 258 16.64 -11.94 -13.94
CA LYS A 258 17.59 -11.39 -14.93
C LYS A 258 18.05 -9.99 -14.53
N GLU A 259 17.12 -9.11 -14.19
CA GLU A 259 17.42 -7.73 -13.79
C GLU A 259 18.26 -7.68 -12.51
N LYS A 260 17.94 -8.51 -11.51
CA LYS A 260 18.75 -8.70 -10.30
C LYS A 260 20.19 -9.09 -10.63
N ILE A 261 20.37 -10.06 -11.53
CA ILE A 261 21.70 -10.53 -11.94
C ILE A 261 22.46 -9.41 -12.67
N ILE A 262 21.81 -8.71 -13.61
CA ILE A 262 22.42 -7.60 -14.36
C ILE A 262 22.85 -6.48 -13.39
N LEU A 263 21.98 -6.08 -12.46
CA LEU A 263 22.30 -5.06 -11.46
C LEU A 263 23.44 -5.46 -10.54
N SER A 264 23.48 -6.72 -10.12
CA SER A 264 24.54 -7.25 -9.26
C SER A 264 25.88 -7.26 -9.99
N LEU A 265 25.92 -7.78 -11.22
CA LEU A 265 27.14 -7.82 -12.04
C LEU A 265 27.62 -6.42 -12.42
N LEU A 266 26.71 -5.53 -12.80
CA LEU A 266 27.03 -4.15 -13.17
C LEU A 266 27.55 -3.35 -11.97
N ALA A 267 27.08 -3.65 -10.76
CA ALA A 267 27.57 -3.04 -9.54
C ALA A 267 28.96 -3.57 -9.12
N ILE A 268 29.21 -4.87 -9.27
CA ILE A 268 30.49 -5.52 -8.94
C ILE A 268 31.60 -5.10 -9.91
N PHE A 269 31.35 -5.17 -11.23
CA PHE A 269 32.37 -4.94 -12.25
C PHE A 269 32.44 -3.48 -12.72
N LEU A 270 31.34 -2.74 -12.63
CA LEU A 270 31.20 -1.38 -13.17
C LEU A 270 30.70 -0.37 -12.13
N GLY A 271 30.95 -0.66 -10.85
CA GLY A 271 30.63 0.19 -9.70
C GLY A 271 31.38 1.53 -9.70
N CYS A 272 32.65 1.54 -10.14
CA CYS A 272 33.51 2.72 -10.12
C CYS A 272 32.99 3.89 -10.99
N ILE A 273 32.27 3.56 -12.06
CA ILE A 273 31.69 4.52 -13.01
C ILE A 273 30.22 4.82 -12.66
N GLY A 274 29.61 4.01 -11.78
CA GLY A 274 28.21 4.16 -11.38
C GLY A 274 27.18 3.63 -12.39
N ALA A 275 27.58 2.75 -13.31
CA ALA A 275 26.71 2.24 -14.37
C ALA A 275 25.42 1.56 -13.86
N HIS A 276 25.50 0.86 -12.72
CA HIS A 276 24.35 0.24 -12.05
C HIS A 276 23.34 1.25 -11.46
N LYS A 277 23.71 2.52 -11.29
CA LYS A 277 22.78 3.62 -10.94
C LYS A 277 22.11 4.19 -12.19
N PHE A 278 22.84 4.29 -13.30
CA PHE A 278 22.30 4.69 -14.60
C PHE A 278 21.30 3.68 -15.16
N TYR A 279 21.57 2.38 -14.98
CA TYR A 279 20.68 1.30 -15.39
C TYR A 279 19.30 1.37 -14.71
N ARG A 280 19.22 1.90 -13.49
CA ARG A 280 17.96 2.14 -12.75
C ARG A 280 17.31 3.51 -13.00
N GLY A 281 17.74 4.23 -14.04
CA GLY A 281 17.23 5.56 -14.35
C GLY A 281 17.63 6.66 -13.36
N LYS A 282 18.48 6.38 -12.36
CA LYS A 282 18.96 7.36 -11.37
C LYS A 282 20.15 8.16 -11.90
N THR A 283 19.91 8.96 -12.94
CA THR A 283 20.92 9.73 -13.69
C THR A 283 21.74 10.65 -12.79
N PHE A 284 21.12 11.35 -11.82
CA PHE A 284 21.84 12.25 -10.91
C PHE A 284 22.81 11.50 -9.98
N ALA A 285 22.42 10.33 -9.46
CA ALA A 285 23.28 9.51 -8.62
C ALA A 285 24.45 8.90 -9.43
N GLY A 286 24.20 8.54 -10.69
CA GLY A 286 25.25 8.10 -11.61
C GLY A 286 26.26 9.22 -11.93
N ILE A 287 25.79 10.45 -12.18
CA ILE A 287 26.68 11.60 -12.43
C ILE A 287 27.56 11.90 -11.20
N MET A 288 27.01 11.78 -10.00
CA MET A 288 27.79 11.93 -8.77
C MET A 288 28.91 10.89 -8.65
N TYR A 289 28.66 9.65 -9.08
CA TYR A 289 29.68 8.60 -9.13
C TYR A 289 30.74 8.90 -10.21
N LEU A 290 30.35 9.47 -11.36
CA LEU A 290 31.26 9.91 -12.41
C LEU A 290 32.15 11.09 -12.02
N VAL A 291 31.69 12.00 -11.15
CA VAL A 291 32.51 13.12 -10.68
C VAL A 291 33.46 12.66 -9.55
N LEU A 292 33.06 11.63 -8.80
CA LEU A 292 33.83 11.10 -7.66
C LEU A 292 34.69 9.88 -8.01
N PHE A 293 34.71 9.41 -9.26
CA PHE A 293 35.39 8.15 -9.65
C PHE A 293 36.88 8.14 -9.30
N TRP A 294 37.53 9.30 -9.31
CA TRP A 294 38.95 9.48 -8.96
C TRP A 294 39.27 9.21 -7.47
N THR A 295 38.26 9.13 -6.61
CA THR A 295 38.43 8.87 -5.18
C THR A 295 38.44 7.38 -4.82
N PHE A 296 38.23 6.47 -5.79
CA PHE A 296 38.07 5.01 -5.62
C PHE A 296 36.91 4.56 -4.71
N LEU A 297 36.36 5.48 -3.91
CA LEU A 297 35.24 5.30 -2.99
C LEU A 297 33.95 4.82 -3.68
N PRO A 298 33.56 5.32 -4.88
CA PRO A 298 32.39 4.83 -5.60
C PRO A 298 32.50 3.36 -6.02
N GLY A 299 33.72 2.89 -6.28
CA GLY A 299 34.00 1.50 -6.62
C GLY A 299 33.73 0.55 -5.45
N PHE A 300 34.23 0.91 -4.26
CA PHE A 300 34.05 0.10 -3.05
C PHE A 300 32.57 0.06 -2.61
N ILE A 301 31.87 1.19 -2.66
CA ILE A 301 30.44 1.27 -2.34
C ILE A 301 29.62 0.46 -3.37
N GLY A 302 29.95 0.58 -4.65
CA GLY A 302 29.30 -0.20 -5.72
C GLY A 302 29.50 -1.70 -5.56
N PHE A 303 30.70 -2.15 -5.17
CA PHE A 303 30.99 -3.56 -4.92
C PHE A 303 30.14 -4.13 -3.78
N ILE A 304 30.07 -3.44 -2.63
CA ILE A 304 29.24 -3.87 -1.49
C ILE A 304 27.76 -3.90 -1.89
N GLU A 305 27.31 -2.90 -2.65
CA GLU A 305 25.93 -2.84 -3.13
C GLU A 305 25.61 -4.00 -4.09
N GLY A 306 26.57 -4.38 -4.95
CA GLY A 306 26.44 -5.51 -5.87
C GLY A 306 26.44 -6.88 -5.19
N VAL A 307 27.29 -7.08 -4.18
CA VAL A 307 27.27 -8.30 -3.35
C VAL A 307 25.94 -8.40 -2.60
N ARG A 308 25.45 -7.29 -2.04
CA ARG A 308 24.13 -7.24 -1.38
C ARG A 308 23.00 -7.59 -2.35
N TYR A 309 23.03 -7.12 -3.59
CA TYR A 309 22.04 -7.49 -4.60
C TYR A 309 22.09 -8.96 -4.94
N LEU A 310 23.28 -9.55 -5.04
CA LEU A 310 23.43 -10.96 -5.37
C LEU A 310 22.79 -11.87 -4.31
N PHE A 311 23.05 -11.59 -3.02
CA PHE A 311 22.58 -12.38 -1.88
C PHE A 311 21.18 -12.01 -1.37
N MET A 312 20.52 -10.99 -1.93
CA MET A 312 19.15 -10.61 -1.58
C MET A 312 18.14 -11.65 -2.09
N PRO A 313 17.17 -12.13 -1.29
CA PRO A 313 16.07 -12.95 -1.76
C PRO A 313 15.33 -12.29 -2.94
N VAL A 314 14.81 -13.10 -3.87
CA VAL A 314 14.15 -12.56 -5.08
C VAL A 314 12.89 -11.78 -4.71
N ASP A 315 12.16 -12.23 -3.69
CA ASP A 315 10.98 -11.54 -3.15
C ASP A 315 11.34 -10.16 -2.60
N ASP A 316 12.42 -10.04 -1.81
CA ASP A 316 12.91 -8.77 -1.27
C ASP A 316 13.40 -7.82 -2.37
N PHE A 317 14.03 -8.37 -3.42
CA PHE A 317 14.48 -7.57 -4.56
C PHE A 317 13.30 -7.01 -5.35
N TYR A 318 12.26 -7.82 -5.56
CA TYR A 318 11.03 -7.43 -6.24
C TYR A 318 10.32 -6.26 -5.55
N GLU A 319 10.08 -6.38 -4.24
CA GLU A 319 9.41 -5.32 -3.46
C GLU A 319 10.20 -4.00 -3.43
N LYS A 320 11.53 -4.07 -3.44
CA LYS A 320 12.37 -2.87 -3.24
C LYS A 320 12.83 -2.19 -4.52
N TYR A 321 12.88 -2.91 -5.64
CA TYR A 321 13.50 -2.41 -6.87
C TYR A 321 12.66 -2.61 -8.14
N TYR A 322 11.62 -3.44 -8.12
CA TYR A 322 10.79 -3.75 -9.29
C TYR A 322 9.39 -3.15 -9.21
N ARG A 323 8.87 -2.91 -8.00
CA ARG A 323 7.60 -2.25 -7.70
C ARG A 323 7.76 -0.73 -7.56
#